data_AF-A0A7T0LKZ3-F1
#
_entry.id   AF-A0A7T0LKZ3-F1
#
_cell.length_a   1.000
_cell.length_b   1.000
_cell.length_c   1.000
_cell.angle_alpha   90.00
_cell.angle_beta   90.00
_cell.angle_gamma   90.00
#
_symmetry.space_group_name_H-M   'P 1'
#
loop_
_entity.id
_entity.type
_entity.pdbx_description
1 polymer ?
#
loop_
_entity_poly.entity_id
_entity_poly.type
_entity_poly.pdbx_seq_one_letter_code
_entity_poly.pdbx_strand_id
1 'polypeptide(L)'
;MKMETLPVSTAVEWVTAWTGLAWPVSWETAFAIRDRLGWVPYSEDGRLFATFLSAVGADGWMEPNRDGYFDAVDFPLATVITEVFVEPDTASVTWAAYESYLEALTGVFGAAWTVERDMGTDNEDRQAKWCLPNGSSLRLGARSGNIEVYVRSPDHLR
;
A
#
# COMPACT_ATOMS: atom_id res chain seq x y z
N MET A 1 -12.57 -1.74 17.19
CA MET A 1 -11.94 -0.52 16.62
C MET A 1 -12.51 -0.44 15.25
N LYS A 2 -13.07 0.70 14.86
CA LYS A 2 -13.72 0.79 13.57
C LYS A 2 -12.69 0.91 12.46
N MET A 3 -12.89 0.19 11.37
CA MET A 3 -12.10 0.35 10.16
C MET A 3 -12.41 1.70 9.51
N GLU A 4 -11.38 2.53 9.33
CA GLU A 4 -11.45 3.75 8.52
C GLU A 4 -10.72 3.52 7.20
N THR A 5 -11.18 4.20 6.14
CA THR A 5 -10.61 4.07 4.79
C THR A 5 -10.32 5.46 4.24
N LEU A 6 -9.27 5.59 3.44
CA LEU A 6 -8.97 6.84 2.76
C LEU A 6 -10.08 7.21 1.76
N PRO A 7 -10.33 8.51 1.55
CA PRO A 7 -10.99 8.94 0.33
C PRO A 7 -10.23 8.41 -0.90
N VAL A 8 -10.94 7.97 -1.93
CA VAL A 8 -10.35 7.38 -3.14
C VAL A 8 -9.32 8.31 -3.78
N SER A 9 -9.58 9.62 -3.82
CA SER A 9 -8.63 10.61 -4.34
C SER A 9 -7.32 10.64 -3.57
N THR A 10 -7.38 10.52 -2.24
CA THR A 10 -6.20 10.51 -1.37
C THR A 10 -5.42 9.20 -1.54
N ALA A 11 -6.12 8.07 -1.66
CA ALA A 11 -5.47 6.79 -1.96
C ALA A 11 -4.70 6.84 -3.30
N VAL A 12 -5.33 7.39 -4.35
CA VAL A 12 -4.67 7.56 -5.66
C VAL A 12 -3.47 8.52 -5.56
N GLU A 13 -3.59 9.61 -4.81
CA GLU A 13 -2.46 10.53 -4.57
C GLU A 13 -1.28 9.81 -3.91
N TRP A 14 -1.54 9.03 -2.85
CA TRP A 14 -0.49 8.28 -2.16
C TRP A 14 0.18 7.26 -3.08
N VAL A 15 -0.59 6.47 -3.83
CA VAL A 15 -0.03 5.49 -4.78
C VAL A 15 0.81 6.19 -5.85
N THR A 16 0.28 7.25 -6.46
CA THR A 16 0.96 7.95 -7.56
C THR A 16 2.24 8.65 -7.14
N ALA A 17 2.36 9.07 -5.88
CA ALA A 17 3.59 9.61 -5.31
C ALA A 17 4.77 8.62 -5.38
N TRP A 18 4.49 7.31 -5.33
CA TRP A 18 5.51 6.25 -5.33
C TRP A 18 5.68 5.57 -6.69
N THR A 19 4.62 5.49 -7.51
CA THR A 19 4.68 4.78 -8.79
C THR A 19 5.29 5.60 -9.94
N GLY A 20 5.31 6.93 -9.81
CA GLY A 20 5.84 7.86 -10.82
C GLY A 20 7.36 8.07 -10.79
N LEU A 21 8.09 7.32 -9.98
CA LEU A 21 9.51 7.55 -9.70
C LEU A 21 10.42 7.05 -10.83
N ALA A 22 11.53 7.77 -11.05
CA ALA A 22 12.63 7.29 -11.88
C ALA A 22 13.57 6.45 -11.03
N TRP A 23 13.72 5.17 -11.40
CA TRP A 23 14.57 4.23 -10.68
C TRP A 23 16.02 4.26 -11.22
N PRO A 24 17.05 4.06 -10.36
CA PRO A 24 16.96 3.83 -8.91
C PRO A 24 16.63 5.12 -8.13
N VAL A 25 15.88 4.95 -7.03
CA VAL A 25 15.47 6.05 -6.14
C VAL A 25 16.43 6.12 -4.95
N SER A 26 16.85 7.32 -4.56
CA SER A 26 17.68 7.50 -3.36
C SER A 26 16.85 7.41 -2.08
N TRP A 27 17.47 6.96 -0.98
CA TRP A 27 16.83 6.97 0.35
C TRP A 27 16.35 8.36 0.77
N GLU A 28 17.12 9.40 0.45
CA GLU A 28 16.72 10.79 0.70
C GLU A 28 15.41 11.15 -0.01
N THR A 29 15.26 10.74 -1.28
CA THR A 29 14.04 10.95 -2.05
C THR A 29 12.87 10.18 -1.46
N ALA A 30 13.07 8.91 -1.09
CA ALA A 30 12.04 8.09 -0.48
C ALA A 30 11.54 8.69 0.86
N PHE A 31 12.46 9.12 1.73
CA PHE A 31 12.07 9.78 2.98
C PHE A 31 11.38 11.12 2.74
N ALA A 32 11.81 11.91 1.75
CA ALA A 32 11.13 13.15 1.40
C ALA A 32 9.69 12.93 0.91
N ILE A 33 9.42 11.84 0.18
CA ILE A 33 8.05 11.49 -0.23
C ILE A 33 7.21 11.13 0.99
N ARG A 34 7.69 10.26 1.88
CA ARG A 34 7.02 9.91 3.16
C ARG A 34 6.66 11.18 3.95
N ASP A 35 7.64 12.06 4.14
CA ASP A 35 7.46 13.26 4.96
C ASP A 35 6.47 14.24 4.31
N ARG A 36 6.50 14.37 2.97
CA ARG A 36 5.53 15.17 2.22
C ARG A 36 4.10 14.63 2.35
N LEU A 37 3.93 13.31 2.44
CA LEU A 37 2.64 12.67 2.67
C LEU A 37 2.16 12.79 4.13
N GLY A 38 2.97 13.40 5.01
CA GLY A 38 2.65 13.59 6.42
C GLY A 38 2.78 12.31 7.25
N TRP A 39 3.49 11.30 6.74
CA TRP A 39 3.73 10.06 7.45
C TRP A 39 4.86 10.23 8.46
N VAL A 40 4.70 9.65 9.63
CA VAL A 40 5.60 9.85 10.78
C VAL A 40 6.57 8.67 10.86
N PRO A 41 7.90 8.90 10.75
CA PRO A 41 8.87 7.84 10.92
C PRO A 41 8.93 7.32 12.34
N TYR A 42 9.27 6.03 12.48
CA TYR A 42 9.58 5.45 13.77
C TYR A 42 10.98 5.89 14.23
N SER A 43 11.14 6.17 15.52
CA SER A 43 12.37 6.80 16.05
C SER A 43 13.60 5.90 15.98
N GLU A 44 13.41 4.58 16.09
CA GLU A 44 14.49 3.59 16.10
C GLU A 44 14.89 3.15 14.70
N ASP A 45 13.93 3.16 13.76
CA ASP A 45 14.15 2.82 12.36
C ASP A 45 13.26 3.69 11.46
N GLY A 46 13.87 4.67 10.79
CA GLY A 46 13.16 5.58 9.89
C GLY A 46 12.58 4.91 8.65
N ARG A 47 12.86 3.63 8.40
CA ARG A 47 12.21 2.84 7.35
C ARG A 47 10.82 2.39 7.74
N LEU A 48 10.54 2.29 9.03
CA LEU A 48 9.20 2.05 9.56
C LEU A 48 8.50 3.39 9.75
N PHE A 49 7.21 3.44 9.45
CA PHE A 49 6.43 4.67 9.59
C PHE A 49 4.97 4.39 9.90
N ALA A 50 4.33 5.40 10.48
CA ALA A 50 2.90 5.46 10.70
C ALA A 50 2.27 6.50 9.76
N THR A 51 1.07 6.20 9.29
CA THR A 51 0.20 7.15 8.61
C THR A 51 -0.82 7.70 9.60
N PHE A 52 -1.69 8.62 9.18
CA PHE A 52 -2.78 9.08 10.05
C PHE A 52 -3.85 8.00 10.32
N LEU A 53 -3.84 6.89 9.57
CA LEU A 53 -4.73 5.75 9.78
C LEU A 53 -4.21 4.78 10.85
N SER A 54 -2.93 4.90 11.22
CA SER A 54 -2.27 3.92 12.08
C SER A 54 -2.82 3.98 13.49
N ALA A 55 -3.33 2.84 13.96
CA ALA A 55 -3.91 2.70 15.28
C ALA A 55 -2.83 2.67 16.38
N VAL A 56 -1.81 1.85 16.17
CA VAL A 56 -0.75 1.56 17.13
C VAL A 56 0.54 1.26 16.37
N GLY A 57 1.58 2.05 16.63
CA GLY A 57 2.90 1.82 16.04
C GLY A 57 2.95 2.06 14.53
N ALA A 58 4.02 1.54 13.91
CA ALA A 58 4.21 1.59 12.47
C ALA A 58 3.49 0.42 11.78
N ASP A 59 2.77 0.72 10.72
CA ASP A 59 2.08 -0.23 9.84
C ASP A 59 2.45 -0.04 8.36
N GLY A 60 3.40 0.86 8.08
CA GLY A 60 4.08 0.97 6.79
C GLY A 60 5.59 0.81 6.94
N TRP A 61 6.25 0.32 5.87
CA TRP A 61 7.69 0.11 5.86
C TRP A 61 8.34 0.31 4.50
N MET A 62 9.65 0.53 4.50
CA MET A 62 10.49 0.63 3.30
C MET A 62 11.60 -0.41 3.32
N GLU A 63 11.90 -1.00 2.17
CA GLU A 63 12.88 -2.09 2.05
C GLU A 63 14.09 -1.67 1.20
N PRO A 64 15.32 -2.01 1.61
CA PRO A 64 16.49 -1.95 0.73
C PRO A 64 16.56 -3.16 -0.21
N ASN A 65 17.20 -3.00 -1.36
CA ASN A 65 17.69 -4.11 -2.16
C ASN A 65 18.96 -4.73 -1.53
N ARG A 66 19.54 -5.73 -2.19
CA ARG A 66 20.75 -6.44 -1.71
C ARG A 66 21.97 -5.54 -1.54
N ASP A 67 22.03 -4.45 -2.30
CA ASP A 67 23.13 -3.47 -2.28
C ASP A 67 22.86 -2.28 -1.34
N GLY A 68 21.72 -2.27 -0.65
CA GLY A 68 21.36 -1.23 0.32
C GLY A 68 20.66 0.00 -0.26
N TYR A 69 20.32 0.02 -1.56
CA TYR A 69 19.51 1.08 -2.17
C TYR A 69 18.02 0.86 -1.87
N PHE A 70 17.22 1.93 -1.87
CA PHE A 70 15.77 1.81 -1.71
C PHE A 70 15.18 0.94 -2.84
N ASP A 71 14.40 -0.08 -2.46
CA ASP A 71 13.77 -1.04 -3.36
C ASP A 71 12.26 -0.96 -3.35
N ALA A 72 11.66 -0.79 -2.16
CA ALA A 72 10.21 -0.90 -2.03
C ALA A 72 9.64 -0.09 -0.89
N VAL A 73 8.33 0.14 -0.98
CA VAL A 73 7.51 0.69 0.09
C VAL A 73 6.21 -0.12 0.20
N ASP A 74 5.80 -0.39 1.43
CA ASP A 74 4.48 -0.90 1.80
C ASP A 74 3.77 0.13 2.68
N PHE A 75 2.49 0.37 2.43
CA PHE A 75 1.68 1.25 3.27
C PHE A 75 0.17 0.92 3.19
N PRO A 76 -0.57 1.17 4.28
CA PRO A 76 -2.00 0.92 4.31
C PRO A 76 -2.82 2.04 3.64
N LEU A 77 -3.96 1.67 3.06
CA LEU A 77 -5.02 2.58 2.59
C LEU A 77 -6.27 2.55 3.49
N ALA A 78 -6.18 1.82 4.60
CA ALA A 78 -7.22 1.71 5.62
C ALA A 78 -6.58 1.45 6.99
N THR A 79 -7.31 1.71 8.07
CA THR A 79 -6.89 1.28 9.41
C THR A 79 -6.66 -0.23 9.42
N VAL A 80 -5.51 -0.67 9.92
CA VAL A 80 -5.22 -2.09 10.11
C VAL A 80 -5.93 -2.58 11.38
N ILE A 81 -6.93 -3.43 11.18
CA ILE A 81 -7.72 -4.05 12.26
C ILE A 81 -7.16 -5.44 12.55
N THR A 82 -6.74 -5.66 13.79
CA THR A 82 -6.33 -6.99 14.27
C THR A 82 -7.56 -7.83 14.66
N GLU A 83 -7.42 -9.16 14.63
CA GLU A 83 -8.52 -10.12 14.88
C GLU A 83 -9.31 -9.84 16.16
N VAL A 84 -8.66 -9.32 17.20
CA VAL A 84 -9.28 -9.00 18.50
C VAL A 84 -10.21 -7.78 18.46
N PHE A 85 -10.17 -6.97 17.40
CA PHE A 85 -10.94 -5.72 17.28
C PHE A 85 -11.91 -5.70 16.11
N VAL A 86 -12.12 -6.84 15.42
CA VAL A 86 -12.99 -6.96 14.24
C VAL A 86 -14.45 -6.71 14.61
N GLU A 87 -15.05 -5.71 13.97
CA GLU A 87 -16.48 -5.42 14.04
C GLU A 87 -17.25 -6.12 12.91
N PRO A 88 -18.55 -6.43 13.05
CA PRO A 88 -19.30 -7.23 12.07
C PRO A 88 -19.31 -6.65 10.64
N ASP A 89 -19.16 -5.35 10.48
CA ASP A 89 -19.13 -4.65 9.19
C ASP A 89 -17.74 -4.52 8.56
N THR A 90 -16.67 -4.91 9.28
CA THR A 90 -15.27 -4.74 8.87
C THR A 90 -15.00 -5.34 7.49
N ALA A 91 -15.47 -6.57 7.24
CA ALA A 91 -15.30 -7.23 5.95
C ALA A 91 -16.02 -6.47 4.82
N SER A 92 -17.27 -6.06 5.05
CA SER A 92 -18.05 -5.33 4.05
C SER A 92 -17.44 -3.97 3.70
N VAL A 93 -16.93 -3.23 4.71
CA VAL A 93 -16.22 -1.96 4.51
C VAL A 93 -14.92 -2.18 3.73
N THR A 94 -14.14 -3.21 4.10
CA THR A 94 -12.91 -3.58 3.39
C THR A 94 -13.17 -3.80 1.90
N TRP A 95 -14.17 -4.62 1.57
CA TRP A 95 -14.44 -4.99 0.19
C TRP A 95 -14.97 -3.83 -0.64
N ALA A 96 -15.85 -3.00 -0.09
CA ALA A 96 -16.34 -1.81 -0.78
C ALA A 96 -15.21 -0.82 -1.09
N ALA A 97 -14.29 -0.60 -0.14
CA ALA A 97 -13.14 0.27 -0.34
C ALA A 97 -12.14 -0.32 -1.34
N TYR A 98 -11.85 -1.63 -1.24
CA TYR A 98 -10.98 -2.33 -2.20
C TYR A 98 -11.48 -2.19 -3.64
N GLU A 99 -12.77 -2.41 -3.91
CA GLU A 99 -13.32 -2.24 -5.27
C GLU A 99 -13.16 -0.79 -5.76
N SER A 100 -13.44 0.19 -4.88
CA SER A 100 -13.34 1.61 -5.23
C SER A 100 -11.90 2.02 -5.57
N TYR A 101 -10.92 1.51 -4.82
CA TYR A 101 -9.51 1.74 -5.12
C TYR A 101 -9.07 0.99 -6.38
N LEU A 102 -9.49 -0.26 -6.56
CA LEU A 102 -9.19 -1.04 -7.75
C LEU A 102 -9.69 -0.34 -9.02
N GLU A 103 -10.93 0.14 -9.01
CA GLU A 103 -11.51 0.89 -10.12
C GLU A 103 -10.71 2.16 -10.42
N ALA A 104 -10.43 2.97 -9.40
CA ALA A 104 -9.69 4.22 -9.57
C ALA A 104 -8.26 3.99 -10.07
N LEU A 105 -7.54 3.03 -9.51
CA LEU A 105 -6.18 2.69 -9.94
C LEU A 105 -6.17 2.07 -11.34
N THR A 106 -7.20 1.31 -11.72
CA THR A 106 -7.39 0.84 -13.10
C THR A 106 -7.58 2.01 -14.07
N GLY A 107 -8.28 3.07 -13.65
CA GLY A 107 -8.40 4.30 -14.44
C GLY A 107 -7.07 5.04 -14.65
N VAL A 108 -6.13 4.92 -13.71
CA VAL A 108 -4.81 5.58 -13.77
C VAL A 108 -3.77 4.74 -14.51
N PHE A 109 -3.67 3.45 -14.20
CA PHE A 109 -2.60 2.56 -14.69
C PHE A 109 -3.05 1.61 -15.80
N GLY A 110 -4.34 1.64 -16.17
CA GLY A 110 -4.93 0.63 -17.04
C GLY A 110 -5.25 -0.67 -16.30
N ALA A 111 -5.65 -1.68 -17.06
CA ALA A 111 -6.01 -2.99 -16.50
C ALA A 111 -4.81 -3.62 -15.76
N ALA A 112 -5.08 -4.13 -14.56
CA ALA A 112 -4.12 -4.95 -13.84
C ALA A 112 -3.73 -6.18 -14.67
N TRP A 113 -2.46 -6.56 -14.64
CA TRP A 113 -2.01 -7.79 -15.30
C TRP A 113 -2.53 -9.03 -14.57
N THR A 114 -2.74 -8.91 -13.26
CA THR A 114 -3.27 -9.99 -12.43
C THR A 114 -4.31 -9.44 -11.47
N VAL A 115 -5.45 -10.12 -11.38
CA VAL A 115 -6.47 -9.93 -10.35
C VAL A 115 -6.79 -11.31 -9.79
N GLU A 116 -6.45 -11.53 -8.52
CA GLU A 116 -6.70 -12.78 -7.80
C GLU A 116 -7.73 -12.51 -6.70
N ARG A 117 -8.68 -13.43 -6.54
CA ARG A 117 -9.79 -13.31 -5.59
C ARG A 117 -10.09 -14.68 -4.99
N ASP A 118 -9.60 -14.92 -3.79
CA ASP A 118 -9.84 -16.16 -3.05
C ASP A 118 -11.13 -16.04 -2.21
N MET A 119 -12.27 -15.97 -2.90
CA MET A 119 -13.58 -15.75 -2.27
C MET A 119 -14.13 -17.01 -1.59
N GLY A 120 -14.94 -16.82 -0.54
CA GLY A 120 -15.75 -17.90 0.06
C GLY A 120 -15.00 -18.79 1.03
N THR A 121 -13.83 -18.37 1.50
CA THR A 121 -13.11 -19.01 2.62
C THR A 121 -13.04 -18.05 3.80
N ASP A 122 -12.77 -18.56 5.00
CA ASP A 122 -12.53 -17.73 6.21
C ASP A 122 -11.31 -16.80 6.06
N ASN A 123 -10.53 -16.96 4.98
CA ASN A 123 -9.30 -16.24 4.72
C ASN A 123 -9.35 -15.55 3.35
N GLU A 124 -10.49 -14.93 3.02
CA GLU A 124 -10.68 -14.19 1.77
C GLU A 124 -9.57 -13.14 1.58
N ASP A 125 -8.87 -13.26 0.46
CA ASP A 125 -7.78 -12.39 0.03
C ASP A 125 -8.08 -11.92 -1.40
N ARG A 126 -7.90 -10.62 -1.62
CA ARG A 126 -8.03 -10.01 -2.94
C ARG A 126 -6.75 -9.27 -3.26
N GLN A 127 -6.22 -9.48 -4.46
CA GLN A 127 -5.06 -8.76 -4.92
C GLN A 127 -5.14 -8.38 -6.39
N ALA A 128 -4.62 -7.19 -6.70
CA ALA A 128 -4.41 -6.73 -8.06
C ALA A 128 -2.96 -6.28 -8.24
N LYS A 129 -2.34 -6.61 -9.38
CA LYS A 129 -0.93 -6.34 -9.67
C LYS A 129 -0.78 -5.65 -11.03
N TRP A 130 0.08 -4.63 -11.09
CA TRP A 130 0.43 -3.90 -12.30
C TRP A 130 1.94 -3.92 -12.52
N CYS A 131 2.34 -3.98 -13.79
CA CYS A 131 3.69 -3.65 -14.24
C CYS A 131 3.65 -2.26 -14.87
N LEU A 132 4.46 -1.33 -14.36
CA LEU A 132 4.42 0.08 -14.72
C LEU A 132 5.40 0.40 -15.86
N PRO A 133 5.21 1.49 -16.62
CA PRO A 133 6.08 1.85 -17.73
C PRO A 133 7.57 2.07 -17.36
N ASN A 134 7.84 2.45 -16.11
CA ASN A 134 9.21 2.60 -15.58
C ASN A 134 9.82 1.26 -15.13
N GLY A 135 9.14 0.12 -15.37
CA GLY A 135 9.57 -1.22 -14.99
C GLY A 135 9.28 -1.61 -13.55
N SER A 136 8.79 -0.70 -12.71
CA SER A 136 8.40 -1.00 -11.33
C SER A 136 7.06 -1.74 -11.27
N SER A 137 6.76 -2.32 -10.11
CA SER A 137 5.49 -3.03 -9.88
C SER A 137 4.69 -2.39 -8.77
N LEU A 138 3.37 -2.45 -8.93
CA LEU A 138 2.37 -2.03 -7.94
C LEU A 138 1.50 -3.25 -7.60
N ARG A 139 1.25 -3.48 -6.31
CA ARG A 139 0.26 -4.42 -5.81
C ARG A 139 -0.72 -3.69 -4.89
N LEU A 140 -2.01 -3.89 -5.12
CA LEU A 140 -3.09 -3.56 -4.18
C LEU A 140 -3.57 -4.88 -3.57
N GLY A 141 -3.39 -5.06 -2.27
CA GLY A 141 -3.84 -6.24 -1.52
C GLY A 141 -4.93 -5.88 -0.51
N ALA A 142 -5.83 -6.81 -0.23
CA ALA A 142 -6.81 -6.67 0.82
C ALA A 142 -7.18 -8.00 1.47
N ARG A 143 -7.31 -7.95 2.79
CA ARG A 143 -7.93 -8.97 3.66
C ARG A 143 -8.92 -8.26 4.57
N SER A 144 -9.91 -8.97 5.11
CA SER A 144 -10.85 -8.35 6.06
C SER A 144 -10.10 -7.58 7.16
N GLY A 145 -10.26 -6.26 7.22
CA GLY A 145 -9.60 -5.38 8.18
C GLY A 145 -8.24 -4.81 7.74
N ASN A 146 -7.78 -5.06 6.52
CA ASN A 146 -6.55 -4.48 5.98
C ASN A 146 -6.66 -4.24 4.46
N ILE A 147 -6.21 -3.08 4.00
CA ILE A 147 -5.96 -2.80 2.59
C ILE A 147 -4.58 -2.17 2.49
N GLU A 148 -3.69 -2.78 1.71
CA GLU A 148 -2.29 -2.39 1.60
C GLU A 148 -1.89 -2.16 0.14
N VAL A 149 -0.92 -1.26 -0.03
CA VAL A 149 -0.25 -1.01 -1.29
C VAL A 149 1.21 -1.37 -1.15
N TYR A 150 1.72 -2.07 -2.16
CA TYR A 150 3.13 -2.40 -2.26
C TYR A 150 3.70 -1.93 -3.59
N VAL A 151 4.71 -1.07 -3.56
CA VAL A 151 5.43 -0.58 -4.75
C VAL A 151 6.86 -1.07 -4.67
N ARG A 152 7.34 -1.77 -5.71
CA ARG A 152 8.70 -2.33 -5.76
C ARG A 152 9.42 -1.93 -7.04
N SER A 153 10.72 -1.68 -6.91
CA SER A 153 11.62 -1.32 -8.00
C SER A 153 11.61 -2.36 -9.14
N PRO A 154 12.09 -1.97 -10.34
CA PRO A 154 12.28 -2.90 -11.44
C PRO A 154 13.13 -4.12 -11.11
N ASP A 155 12.77 -5.28 -11.66
CA ASP A 155 13.42 -6.57 -11.38
C ASP A 155 14.95 -6.56 -11.59
N HIS A 156 15.48 -5.75 -12.51
CA HIS A 156 16.91 -5.68 -12.82
C HIS A 156 17.74 -4.90 -11.80
N LEU A 157 17.11 -4.25 -10.82
CA LEU A 157 17.77 -3.49 -9.75
C LEU A 157 17.79 -4.26 -8.42
N ARG A 158 17.39 -5.54 -8.42
CA ARG A 158 17.24 -6.38 -7.22
C ARG A 158 18.41 -7.31 -6.94
#